data_AF-A0A0J6BFU8-F1
#
_entry.id   AF-A0A0J6BFU8-F1
#
_cell.length_a   1.000
_cell.length_b   1.000
_cell.length_c   1.000
_cell.angle_alpha   90.00
_cell.angle_beta   90.00
_cell.angle_gamma   90.00
#
_symmetry.space_group_name_H-M   'P 1'
#
loop_
_entity.id
_entity.type
_entity.pdbx_description
1 polymer ?
#
loop_
_entity_poly.entity_id
_entity_poly.type
_entity_poly.pdbx_seq_one_letter_code
_entity_poly.pdbx_strand_id
1 'polypeptide(L)'
;MPASLRASARGPGRSFSPAFGSALASLPPPPPPLPVLEGQPPLQLPRPALLVIGRGFGHGVGMSQWGAYGLALRGSSHEQILRHYYRGTTLTLDGGR
;
A
#
# COMPACT_ATOMS: atom_id res chain seq x y z
N MET A 1 -35.78 -40.27 22.29
CA MET A 1 -35.47 -39.60 23.57
C MET A 1 -34.22 -38.75 23.36
N PRO A 2 -34.32 -37.42 23.41
CA PRO A 2 -33.23 -36.49 23.06
C PRO A 2 -32.35 -36.21 24.28
N ALA A 3 -31.03 -36.19 24.09
CA ALA A 3 -30.10 -35.63 25.09
C ALA A 3 -29.76 -34.20 24.67
N SER A 4 -30.55 -33.27 25.18
CA SER A 4 -30.25 -31.85 25.23
C SER A 4 -29.09 -31.64 26.23
N LEU A 5 -27.95 -31.09 25.78
CA LEU A 5 -27.03 -30.42 26.70
C LEU A 5 -26.65 -29.05 26.14
N ARG A 6 -26.98 -28.04 26.93
CA ARG A 6 -26.78 -26.62 26.71
C ARG A 6 -25.52 -26.17 27.47
N ALA A 7 -24.96 -25.06 27.02
CA ALA A 7 -23.82 -24.33 27.59
C ALA A 7 -22.45 -25.00 27.30
N SER A 8 -21.37 -24.29 27.03
CA SER A 8 -20.97 -23.05 27.68
C SER A 8 -19.77 -22.43 26.93
N ALA A 9 -19.49 -21.16 27.23
CA ALA A 9 -18.25 -20.44 26.93
C ALA A 9 -18.00 -20.01 25.47
N ARG A 10 -18.63 -18.87 25.15
CA ARG A 10 -18.06 -17.79 24.34
C ARG A 10 -16.63 -17.52 24.82
N GLY A 11 -15.63 -18.04 24.11
CA GLY A 11 -14.23 -17.70 24.33
C GLY A 11 -14.05 -16.19 24.11
N PRO A 12 -13.19 -15.52 24.91
CA PRO A 12 -13.01 -14.08 24.79
C PRO A 12 -12.49 -13.77 23.38
N GLY A 13 -13.23 -12.91 22.68
CA GLY A 13 -12.81 -12.35 21.40
C GLY A 13 -11.41 -11.80 21.56
N ARG A 14 -10.47 -12.33 20.77
CA ARG A 14 -9.17 -11.71 20.61
C ARG A 14 -9.42 -10.37 19.93
N SER A 15 -9.52 -9.33 20.75
CA SER A 15 -9.42 -7.96 20.32
C SER A 15 -8.14 -7.84 19.49
N PHE A 16 -8.29 -7.69 18.18
CA PHE A 16 -7.24 -7.07 17.38
C PHE A 16 -7.09 -5.66 17.94
N SER A 17 -6.15 -5.47 18.86
CA SER A 17 -5.63 -4.14 19.15
C SER A 17 -4.86 -3.74 17.91
N PRO A 18 -5.28 -2.73 17.12
CA PRO A 18 -4.31 -2.06 16.29
C PRO A 18 -3.40 -1.38 17.30
N ALA A 19 -2.21 -1.91 17.49
CA ALA A 19 -1.10 -1.10 17.97
C ALA A 19 -0.70 -0.13 16.84
N PHE A 20 -1.66 0.65 16.35
CA PHE A 20 -1.41 2.03 15.93
C PHE A 20 -1.22 2.81 17.22
N GLY A 21 -0.16 2.42 17.95
CA GLY A 21 0.23 3.03 19.20
C GLY A 21 0.41 4.50 18.92
N SER A 22 -0.31 5.29 19.70
CA SER A 22 -0.37 6.74 19.74
C SER A 22 1.00 7.41 19.62
N ALA A 23 1.55 7.47 18.42
CA ALA A 23 2.60 8.41 18.08
C ALA A 23 1.92 9.75 17.73
N LEU A 24 1.27 10.35 18.73
CA LEU A 24 1.18 11.82 18.83
C LEU A 24 2.57 12.39 19.22
N ALA A 25 3.64 11.74 18.76
CA ALA A 25 5.00 12.20 18.90
C ALA A 25 5.17 13.26 17.81
N SER A 26 5.06 14.52 18.22
CA SER A 26 5.59 15.71 17.55
C SER A 26 6.07 15.44 16.12
N LEU A 27 5.22 15.72 15.13
CA LEU A 27 5.70 15.72 13.74
C LEU A 27 6.93 16.66 13.70
N PRO A 28 8.05 16.21 13.09
CA PRO A 28 9.15 17.13 12.84
C PRO A 28 8.60 18.35 12.09
N PRO A 29 9.08 19.56 12.37
CA PRO A 29 8.64 20.74 11.63
C PRO A 29 8.81 20.46 10.13
N PRO A 30 7.85 20.89 9.30
CA PRO A 30 7.95 20.66 7.87
C PRO A 30 9.32 21.15 7.40
N PRO A 31 10.05 20.36 6.60
CA PRO A 31 11.33 20.83 6.07
C PRO A 31 11.08 22.17 5.38
N PRO A 32 12.01 23.14 5.52
CA PRO A 32 11.90 24.37 4.77
C PRO A 32 11.71 24.02 3.28
N PRO A 33 10.88 24.77 2.53
CA PRO A 33 10.74 24.51 1.11
C PRO A 33 12.14 24.51 0.52
N LEU A 34 12.51 23.39 -0.13
CA LEU A 34 13.75 23.35 -0.88
C LEU A 34 13.75 24.55 -1.82
N PRO A 35 14.89 25.23 -2.01
CA PRO A 35 14.96 26.26 -3.03
C PRO A 35 14.44 25.64 -4.33
N VAL A 36 13.31 26.14 -4.80
CA VAL A 36 12.85 25.83 -6.15
C VAL A 36 13.98 26.35 -7.02
N LEU A 37 14.77 25.45 -7.63
CA LEU A 37 15.69 25.87 -8.68
C LEU A 37 14.82 26.35 -9.84
N GLU A 38 14.43 27.62 -9.75
CA GLU A 38 13.73 28.34 -10.77
C GLU A 38 14.65 28.35 -12.00
N GLY A 39 14.28 27.58 -13.02
CA GLY A 39 15.09 27.40 -14.22
C GLY A 39 16.31 26.52 -14.01
N GLN A 40 16.11 25.21 -13.78
CA GLN A 40 17.19 24.26 -14.01
C GLN A 40 17.63 24.39 -15.48
N PRO A 41 18.88 24.83 -15.77
CA PRO A 41 19.38 24.83 -17.13
C PRO A 41 19.31 23.40 -17.68
N PRO A 42 19.19 23.22 -19.00
CA PRO A 42 19.24 21.89 -19.60
C PRO A 42 20.46 21.14 -19.07
N LEU A 43 20.28 19.86 -18.69
CA LEU A 43 21.36 19.02 -18.18
C LEU A 43 22.57 19.11 -19.12
N GLN A 44 23.65 19.75 -18.65
CA GLN A 44 24.92 19.79 -19.36
C GLN A 44 25.66 18.50 -19.07
N LEU A 45 25.60 17.55 -20.00
CA LEU A 45 26.27 16.26 -19.86
C LEU A 45 27.69 16.34 -20.47
N PRO A 46 28.74 15.87 -19.77
CA PRO A 46 30.10 15.76 -20.33
C PRO A 46 30.10 14.92 -21.61
N ARG A 47 30.74 15.38 -22.68
CA ARG A 47 30.76 14.63 -23.95
C ARG A 47 31.86 13.56 -23.96
N PRO A 48 31.60 12.36 -24.53
CA PRO A 48 30.33 11.92 -25.10
C PRO A 48 29.33 11.45 -24.02
N ALA A 49 28.07 11.86 -24.14
CA ALA A 49 26.98 11.48 -23.23
C ALA A 49 25.88 10.72 -23.96
N LEU A 50 25.33 9.70 -23.32
CA LEU A 50 24.11 9.02 -23.73
C LEU A 50 22.99 9.40 -22.76
N LEU A 51 22.00 10.16 -23.24
CA LEU A 51 20.80 10.50 -22.49
C LEU A 51 19.70 9.49 -22.84
N VAL A 52 19.21 8.76 -21.82
CA VAL A 52 18.08 7.83 -21.96
C VAL A 52 16.89 8.40 -21.21
N ILE A 53 15.76 8.56 -21.92
CA ILE A 53 14.50 9.04 -21.35
C ILE A 53 13.51 7.89 -21.35
N GLY A 54 13.01 7.53 -20.16
CA GLY A 54 12.08 6.43 -19.96
C GLY A 54 10.95 6.79 -19.00
N ARG A 55 9.99 5.87 -18.82
CA ARG A 55 8.86 6.01 -17.89
C ARG A 55 8.67 4.72 -17.11
N GLY A 56 8.06 4.83 -15.93
CA GLY A 56 7.84 3.71 -15.03
C GLY A 56 9.02 3.46 -14.09
N PHE A 57 8.74 2.77 -12.99
CA PHE A 57 9.74 2.40 -11.99
C PHE A 57 9.47 0.96 -11.54
N GLY A 58 10.30 0.02 -11.99
CA GLY A 58 10.16 -1.41 -11.72
C GLY A 58 10.02 -2.28 -12.98
N HIS A 59 9.83 -3.58 -12.78
CA HIS A 59 9.77 -4.58 -13.85
C HIS A 59 8.44 -4.61 -14.63
N GLY A 60 7.45 -3.80 -14.24
CA GLY A 60 6.21 -3.61 -14.98
C GLY A 60 5.25 -4.81 -15.00
N VAL A 61 5.40 -5.77 -14.09
CA VAL A 61 4.56 -6.98 -14.02
C VAL A 61 3.81 -7.02 -12.69
N GLY A 62 2.56 -7.50 -12.71
CA GLY A 62 1.72 -7.59 -11.52
C GLY A 62 1.11 -6.25 -11.12
N MET A 63 1.17 -5.91 -9.84
CA MET A 63 0.52 -4.73 -9.29
C MET A 63 1.40 -3.48 -9.32
N SER A 64 0.90 -2.41 -9.96
CA SER A 64 1.48 -1.06 -9.80
C SER A 64 1.08 -0.48 -8.44
N GLN A 65 2.05 -0.17 -7.59
CA GLN A 65 1.82 0.41 -6.26
C GLN A 65 1.08 1.76 -6.38
N TRP A 66 1.55 2.64 -7.26
CA TRP A 66 0.91 3.93 -7.52
C TRP A 66 -0.48 3.79 -8.12
N GLY A 67 -0.70 2.80 -8.99
CA GLY A 67 -2.02 2.54 -9.55
C GLY A 67 -3.00 1.97 -8.52
N ALA A 68 -2.53 1.11 -7.61
CA ALA A 68 -3.31 0.59 -6.49
C ALA A 68 -3.71 1.72 -5.52
N TYR A 69 -2.78 2.61 -5.19
CA TYR A 69 -3.06 3.82 -4.42
C TYR A 69 -4.12 4.70 -5.09
N GLY A 70 -4.00 4.95 -6.40
CA GLY A 70 -5.00 5.70 -7.16
C GLY A 70 -6.38 5.05 -7.20
N LEU A 71 -6.47 3.72 -7.26
CA LEU A 71 -7.74 2.98 -7.16
C LEU A 71 -8.35 3.09 -5.76
N ALA A 72 -7.54 3.01 -4.70
CA ALA A 72 -7.99 3.19 -3.33
C ALA A 72 -8.53 4.61 -3.07
N LEU A 73 -7.86 5.63 -3.60
CA LEU A 73 -8.37 7.02 -3.55
C LEU A 73 -9.71 7.20 -4.26
N ARG A 74 -10.01 6.36 -5.26
CA ARG A 74 -11.33 6.30 -5.93
C ARG A 74 -12.34 5.41 -5.20
N GLY A 75 -12.02 4.91 -4.00
CA GLY A 75 -12.90 4.08 -3.19
C GLY A 75 -12.90 2.60 -3.54
N SER A 76 -11.95 2.12 -4.35
CA SER A 76 -11.86 0.68 -4.64
C SER A 76 -11.42 -0.10 -3.40
N SER A 77 -12.08 -1.22 -3.11
CA SER A 77 -11.66 -2.14 -2.05
C SER A 77 -10.38 -2.89 -2.43
N HIS A 78 -9.65 -3.41 -1.44
CA HIS A 78 -8.44 -4.20 -1.68
C HIS A 78 -8.71 -5.40 -2.62
N GLU A 79 -9.87 -6.05 -2.51
CA GLU A 79 -10.27 -7.14 -3.39
C GLU A 79 -10.48 -6.71 -4.84
N GLN A 80 -11.04 -5.52 -5.05
CA GLN A 80 -11.24 -4.95 -6.40
C GLN A 80 -9.90 -4.57 -7.01
N ILE A 81 -9.00 -4.01 -6.21
CA ILE A 81 -7.63 -3.67 -6.62
C ILE A 81 -6.87 -4.94 -7.02
N LEU A 82 -6.91 -5.99 -6.19
CA LEU A 82 -6.23 -7.25 -6.49
C LEU A 82 -6.79 -7.92 -7.76
N ARG A 83 -8.11 -7.97 -7.91
CA ARG A 83 -8.75 -8.49 -9.13
C ARG A 83 -8.40 -7.70 -10.40
N HIS A 84 -8.11 -6.41 -10.28
CA HIS A 84 -7.68 -5.59 -11.42
C HIS A 84 -6.30 -6.01 -11.93
N TYR A 85 -5.34 -6.28 -11.03
CA TYR A 85 -3.97 -6.62 -11.40
C TYR A 85 -3.73 -8.12 -11.62
N TYR A 86 -4.47 -8.97 -10.90
CA TYR A 86 -4.30 -10.41 -10.92
C TYR A 86 -5.62 -11.06 -11.37
N ARG A 87 -5.79 -11.18 -12.68
CA ARG A 87 -7.02 -11.75 -13.26
C ARG A 87 -7.06 -13.25 -13.00
N GLY A 88 -8.22 -13.75 -12.59
CA GLY A 88 -8.43 -15.17 -12.30
C GLY A 88 -7.89 -15.64 -10.95
N THR A 89 -7.40 -14.74 -10.08
CA THR A 89 -7.03 -15.12 -8.72
C THR A 89 -8.23 -15.11 -7.77
N THR A 90 -8.17 -15.98 -6.77
CA THR A 90 -9.12 -16.02 -5.67
C THR A 90 -8.42 -15.59 -4.38
N LEU A 91 -9.11 -14.81 -3.55
CA LEU A 91 -8.66 -14.52 -2.20
C LEU A 91 -9.03 -15.70 -1.30
N THR A 92 -8.02 -16.30 -0.69
CA THR A 92 -8.18 -17.30 0.36
C THR A 92 -7.64 -16.73 1.67
N LEU A 93 -8.39 -16.98 2.74
CA LEU A 93 -7.87 -16.78 4.08
C LEU A 93 -6.94 -17.95 4.37
N ASP A 94 -5.64 -17.74 4.25
CA ASP A 94 -4.70 -18.70 4.80
C ASP A 94 -4.75 -18.59 6.33
N GLY A 95 -5.17 -19.67 6.98
CA GLY A 95 -5.24 -19.81 8.45
C GLY A 95 -3.86 -19.85 9.13
N GLY A 96 -2.88 -19.14 8.58
CA GLY A 96 -1.51 -19.06 9.06
C GLY A 96 -1.38 -18.08 10.22
N ARG A 97 -1.72 -18.55 11.42
CA ARG A 97 -1.61 -17.93 12.76
C ARG A 97 -2.78 -17.04 13.21
#